data_AF-A0A933MUK7-F1
#
_entry.id   AF-A0A933MUK7-F1
#
_cell.length_a   1.000
_cell.length_b   1.000
_cell.length_c   1.000
_cell.angle_alpha   90.00
_cell.angle_beta   90.00
_cell.angle_gamma   90.00
#
_symmetry.space_group_name_H-M   'P 1'
#
loop_
_entity.id
_entity.type
_entity.pdbx_description
1 polymer ?
#
loop_
_entity_poly.entity_id
_entity_poly.type
_entity_poly.pdbx_seq_one_letter_code
_entity_poly.pdbx_strand_id
1 'polypeptide(L)'
;MESLYNSKSGQKFGYIVVVNKGEKGYVGGFLCADENGVPIEFWHTTESPIKTNRIQELLYGATLKPELLGRHITGSLLSDEHGKPRVRLPVLFTEEEAILRGFDVAGTAVVLIQRADSNFGPDDVPTCRRIVTASGEVVIRWRQEATAEVEQLIPRVESVEVLEPFERIRVLLDELSKK
;
A
#
# COMPACT_ATOMS: atom_id res chain seq x y z
N MET A 1 18.16 5.74 -34.32
CA MET A 1 17.43 6.13 -33.10
C MET A 1 17.08 4.85 -32.36
N GLU A 2 18.05 4.29 -31.66
CA GLU A 2 17.87 3.11 -30.83
C GLU A 2 17.09 3.47 -29.57
N SER A 3 16.00 2.73 -29.36
CA SER A 3 15.13 2.84 -28.19
C SER A 3 15.92 2.50 -26.93
N LEU A 4 16.18 3.52 -26.11
CA LEU A 4 16.75 3.45 -24.76
C LEU A 4 15.72 2.94 -23.74
N TYR A 5 15.17 1.75 -23.97
CA TYR A 5 14.46 0.98 -22.94
C TYR A 5 15.14 -0.37 -22.73
N ASN A 6 16.43 -0.30 -22.40
CA ASN A 6 17.10 -1.42 -21.76
C ASN A 6 16.62 -1.43 -20.29
N SER A 7 15.46 -2.04 -20.01
CA SER A 7 14.99 -2.20 -18.63
C SER A 7 15.90 -3.20 -17.93
N LYS A 8 16.99 -2.70 -17.33
CA LYS A 8 17.56 -3.37 -16.16
C LYS A 8 16.40 -3.56 -15.20
N SER A 9 16.20 -4.79 -14.74
CA SER A 9 15.12 -5.20 -13.83
C SER A 9 15.24 -4.45 -12.49
N GLY A 10 14.79 -3.19 -12.49
CA GLY A 10 14.69 -2.35 -11.30
C GLY A 10 13.64 -2.92 -10.36
N GLN A 11 13.83 -2.68 -9.08
CA GLN A 11 12.89 -3.16 -8.08
C GLN A 11 11.57 -2.38 -8.22
N LYS A 12 10.45 -3.09 -8.16
CA LYS A 12 9.12 -2.48 -8.18
C LYS A 12 8.64 -2.22 -6.76
N PHE A 13 8.00 -1.07 -6.55
CA PHE A 13 7.35 -0.68 -5.30
C PHE A 13 5.86 -0.54 -5.50
N GLY A 14 5.09 -1.18 -4.63
CA GLY A 14 3.64 -1.03 -4.59
C GLY A 14 3.23 0.02 -3.57
N TYR A 15 2.23 0.84 -3.91
CA TYR A 15 1.60 1.80 -3.00
C TYR A 15 0.10 1.61 -3.04
N ILE A 16 -0.54 1.44 -1.88
CA ILE A 16 -1.99 1.29 -1.76
C ILE A 16 -2.57 2.40 -0.89
N VAL A 17 -3.61 3.05 -1.40
CA VAL A 17 -4.44 3.99 -0.64
C VAL A 17 -5.88 3.52 -0.71
N VAL A 18 -6.56 3.54 0.44
CA VAL A 18 -8.01 3.33 0.49
C VAL A 18 -8.65 4.50 1.23
N VAL A 19 -9.59 5.17 0.58
CA VAL A 19 -10.27 6.37 1.09
C VAL A 19 -11.72 6.01 1.46
N ASN A 20 -12.11 6.37 2.68
CA ASN A 20 -13.50 6.30 3.10
C ASN A 20 -14.27 7.53 2.57
N LYS A 21 -15.29 7.31 1.74
CA LYS A 21 -16.18 8.35 1.18
C LYS A 21 -17.49 8.48 1.97
N GLY A 22 -17.48 8.11 3.25
CA GLY A 22 -18.63 8.14 4.16
C GLY A 22 -19.69 7.13 3.74
N GLU A 23 -20.95 7.56 3.63
CA GLU A 23 -22.07 6.71 3.23
C GLU A 23 -21.91 6.13 1.81
N LYS A 24 -21.06 6.73 0.97
CA LYS A 24 -20.77 6.22 -0.36
C LYS A 24 -19.96 4.93 -0.31
N GLY A 25 -19.21 4.65 0.76
CA GLY A 25 -18.35 3.47 0.89
C GLY A 25 -16.87 3.79 0.70
N TYR A 26 -16.06 2.78 0.41
CA TYR A 26 -14.61 2.88 0.24
C TYR A 26 -14.21 2.86 -1.23
N VAL A 27 -13.22 3.67 -1.59
CA VAL A 27 -12.54 3.62 -2.90
C VAL A 27 -11.05 3.34 -2.68
N GLY A 28 -10.46 2.51 -3.51
CA GLY A 28 -9.06 2.11 -3.41
C GLY A 28 -8.29 2.44 -4.68
N GLY A 29 -7.02 2.78 -4.53
CA GLY A 29 -6.07 3.01 -5.62
C GLY A 29 -4.75 2.32 -5.31
N PHE A 30 -4.26 1.55 -6.27
CA PHE A 30 -2.99 0.85 -6.23
C PHE A 30 -2.08 1.37 -7.34
N LEU A 31 -0.88 1.80 -6.96
CA LEU A 31 0.16 2.26 -7.87
C LEU A 31 1.35 1.32 -7.78
N CYS A 32 1.78 0.79 -8.93
CA CYS A 32 3.09 0.18 -9.08
C CYS A 32 4.04 1.23 -9.64
N ALA A 33 5.15 1.47 -8.97
CA ALA A 33 6.22 2.37 -9.41
C ALA A 33 7.56 1.64 -9.45
N ASP A 34 8.54 2.21 -10.15
CA ASP A 34 9.93 1.77 -10.07
C ASP A 34 10.63 2.32 -8.81
N GLU A 35 11.90 1.98 -8.67
CA GLU A 35 12.77 2.44 -7.58
C GLU A 35 13.10 3.94 -7.62
N ASN A 36 12.70 4.69 -8.65
CA ASN A 36 12.81 6.15 -8.70
C ASN A 36 11.46 6.82 -8.42
N GLY A 37 10.43 6.06 -8.07
CA GLY A 37 9.07 6.56 -7.83
C GLY A 37 8.27 6.85 -9.11
N VAL A 38 8.80 6.46 -10.28
CA VAL A 38 8.12 6.66 -11.57
C VAL A 38 6.97 5.66 -11.71
N PRO A 39 5.72 6.13 -11.95
CA PRO A 39 4.58 5.26 -12.20
C PRO A 39 4.80 4.30 -13.37
N ILE A 40 4.54 3.00 -13.14
CA ILE A 40 4.54 1.94 -14.15
C ILE A 40 3.11 1.57 -14.52
N GLU A 41 2.31 1.23 -13.51
CA GLU A 41 0.91 0.79 -13.67
C GLU A 41 0.05 1.35 -12.53
N PHE A 42 -1.22 1.63 -12.82
CA PHE A 42 -2.18 2.11 -11.85
C PHE A 42 -3.52 1.39 -12.00
N TRP A 43 -4.08 0.95 -10.88
CA TRP A 43 -5.39 0.34 -10.79
C TRP A 43 -6.19 1.03 -9.69
N HIS A 44 -7.50 1.13 -9.88
CA HIS A 44 -8.40 1.66 -8.87
C HIS A 44 -9.67 0.83 -8.81
N THR A 45 -10.39 0.91 -7.69
CA THR A 45 -11.72 0.32 -7.58
C THR A 45 -12.62 0.96 -8.62
N THR A 46 -13.54 0.18 -9.21
CA THR A 46 -14.48 0.65 -10.23
C THR A 46 -15.31 1.86 -9.75
N GLU A 47 -16.06 2.49 -10.66
CA GLU A 47 -16.82 3.74 -10.39
C GLU A 47 -17.73 3.67 -9.15
N SER A 48 -18.21 2.48 -8.78
CA SER A 48 -19.01 2.30 -7.55
C SER A 48 -18.11 2.00 -6.34
N PRO A 49 -18.13 2.82 -5.28
CA PRO A 49 -17.40 2.51 -4.06
C PRO A 49 -17.93 1.24 -3.39
N ILE A 50 -17.05 0.58 -2.63
CA ILE A 50 -17.33 -0.69 -1.96
C ILE A 50 -17.92 -0.40 -0.59
N LYS A 51 -19.16 -0.86 -0.35
CA LYS A 51 -19.86 -0.72 0.93
C LYS A 51 -19.84 -2.01 1.73
N THR A 52 -19.75 -1.88 3.05
CA THR A 52 -20.10 -2.96 3.96
C THR A 52 -21.61 -3.06 4.09
N ASN A 53 -22.13 -4.27 4.29
CA ASN A 53 -23.52 -4.47 4.66
C ASN A 53 -23.66 -4.75 6.16
N ARG A 54 -24.88 -4.59 6.69
CA ARG A 54 -25.15 -4.76 8.13
C ARG A 54 -24.79 -6.16 8.65
N ILE A 55 -24.93 -7.18 7.81
CA ILE A 55 -24.59 -8.55 8.16
C ILE A 55 -23.07 -8.68 8.37
N GLN A 56 -22.26 -8.13 7.47
CA GLN A 56 -20.80 -8.11 7.59
C GLN A 56 -20.35 -7.35 8.85
N GLU A 57 -20.95 -6.20 9.15
CA GLU A 57 -20.64 -5.46 10.37
C GLU A 57 -20.87 -6.29 11.64
N LEU A 58 -22.00 -7.02 11.69
CA LEU A 58 -22.35 -7.87 12.82
C LEU A 58 -21.46 -9.12 12.91
N LEU A 59 -21.09 -9.73 11.78
CA LEU A 59 -20.30 -10.96 11.75
C LEU A 59 -18.81 -10.73 12.02
N TYR A 60 -18.22 -9.68 11.44
CA TYR A 60 -16.78 -9.45 11.51
C TYR A 60 -16.37 -8.61 12.71
N GLY A 61 -17.24 -7.71 13.20
CA GLY A 61 -16.91 -6.84 14.33
C GLY A 61 -15.56 -6.14 14.15
N ALA A 62 -14.59 -6.42 15.03
CA ALA A 62 -13.27 -5.81 15.00
C ALA A 62 -12.40 -6.21 13.78
N THR A 63 -12.70 -7.35 13.13
CA THR A 63 -11.95 -7.80 11.93
C THR A 63 -12.49 -7.20 10.64
N LEU A 64 -13.58 -6.44 10.68
CA LEU A 64 -14.24 -5.89 9.49
C LEU A 64 -13.28 -5.06 8.63
N LYS A 65 -12.51 -4.15 9.24
CA LYS A 65 -11.58 -3.29 8.50
C LYS A 65 -10.41 -4.07 7.89
N PRO A 66 -9.69 -4.95 8.63
CA PRO A 66 -8.66 -5.79 8.02
C PRO A 66 -9.19 -6.66 6.87
N GLU A 67 -10.37 -7.26 7.04
CA GLU A 67 -10.99 -8.07 5.99
C GLU A 67 -11.38 -7.21 4.78
N LEU A 68 -12.00 -6.05 4.99
CA LEU A 68 -12.44 -5.19 3.90
C LEU A 68 -11.27 -4.52 3.18
N LEU A 69 -10.45 -3.75 3.90
CA LEU A 69 -9.42 -2.93 3.31
C LEU A 69 -8.22 -3.78 2.88
N GLY A 70 -7.77 -4.67 3.76
CA GLY A 70 -6.64 -5.56 3.52
C GLY A 70 -6.99 -6.68 2.54
N ARG A 71 -7.94 -7.54 2.87
CA ARG A 71 -8.19 -8.72 2.03
C ARG A 71 -9.01 -8.41 0.76
N HIS A 72 -10.16 -7.76 0.89
CA HIS A 72 -11.06 -7.57 -0.25
C HIS A 72 -10.59 -6.47 -1.20
N ILE A 73 -10.44 -5.23 -0.73
CA ILE A 73 -10.10 -4.09 -1.59
C ILE A 73 -8.68 -4.25 -2.14
N THR A 74 -7.68 -4.37 -1.26
CA THR A 74 -6.28 -4.50 -1.71
C THR A 74 -6.08 -5.78 -2.52
N GLY A 75 -6.62 -6.92 -2.09
CA GLY A 75 -6.57 -8.17 -2.87
C GLY A 75 -7.14 -8.06 -4.27
N SER A 76 -8.31 -7.42 -4.43
CA SER A 76 -8.94 -7.20 -5.75
C SER A 76 -8.13 -6.30 -6.68
N LEU A 77 -7.41 -5.31 -6.13
CA LEU A 77 -6.58 -4.41 -6.91
C LEU A 77 -5.28 -5.07 -7.37
N LEU A 78 -4.71 -5.94 -6.53
CA LEU A 78 -3.45 -6.63 -6.82
C LEU A 78 -3.63 -7.93 -7.60
N SER A 79 -4.86 -8.42 -7.79
CA SER A 79 -5.14 -9.70 -8.45
C SER A 79 -5.99 -9.55 -9.72
N ASP A 80 -5.75 -10.40 -10.71
CA ASP A 80 -6.59 -10.53 -11.91
C ASP A 80 -7.92 -11.24 -11.61
N GLU A 81 -8.79 -11.39 -12.62
CA GLU A 81 -10.07 -12.07 -12.47
C GLU A 81 -9.96 -13.56 -12.07
N HIS A 82 -8.77 -14.15 -12.16
CA HIS A 82 -8.47 -15.53 -11.78
C HIS A 82 -7.75 -15.63 -10.42
N GLY A 83 -7.59 -14.50 -9.71
CA GLY A 83 -6.91 -14.45 -8.42
C GLY A 83 -5.39 -14.55 -8.51
N LYS A 84 -4.80 -14.34 -9.70
CA LYS A 84 -3.33 -14.31 -9.86
C LYS A 84 -2.82 -12.89 -9.65
N PRO A 85 -1.63 -12.70 -9.04
CA PRO A 85 -1.04 -11.37 -8.90
C PRO A 85 -0.86 -10.69 -10.25
N ARG A 86 -1.36 -9.45 -10.41
CA ARG A 86 -1.19 -8.63 -11.62
C ARG A 86 0.26 -8.25 -11.85
N VAL A 87 0.99 -8.05 -10.76
CA VAL A 87 2.39 -7.64 -10.75
C VAL A 87 3.11 -8.33 -9.59
N ARG A 88 4.36 -8.72 -9.80
CA ARG A 88 5.22 -9.23 -8.73
C ARG A 88 5.82 -8.04 -7.97
N LEU A 89 5.40 -7.88 -6.70
CA LEU A 89 5.84 -6.80 -5.83
C LEU A 89 6.57 -7.40 -4.62
N PRO A 90 7.86 -7.11 -4.42
CA PRO A 90 8.55 -7.51 -3.20
C PRO A 90 8.03 -6.74 -1.97
N VAL A 91 7.48 -5.53 -2.17
CA VAL A 91 6.96 -4.68 -1.11
C VAL A 91 5.73 -3.91 -1.54
N LEU A 92 4.78 -3.79 -0.60
CA LEU A 92 3.59 -2.97 -0.67
C LEU A 92 3.59 -1.98 0.50
N PHE A 93 3.65 -0.69 0.19
CA PHE A 93 3.56 0.39 1.13
C PHE A 93 2.10 0.82 1.34
N THR A 94 1.72 1.06 2.59
CA THR A 94 0.39 1.52 2.99
C THR A 94 0.50 2.54 4.12
N GLU A 95 -0.50 3.40 4.29
CA GLU A 95 -0.67 4.26 5.47
C GLU A 95 -1.83 3.76 6.38
N GLU A 96 -2.44 2.61 6.05
CA GLU A 96 -3.59 2.04 6.77
C GLU A 96 -3.22 0.75 7.51
N GLU A 97 -3.31 0.79 8.85
CA GLU A 97 -3.02 -0.34 9.75
C GLU A 97 -3.88 -1.57 9.44
N ALA A 98 -5.13 -1.38 9.02
CA ALA A 98 -5.99 -2.50 8.64
C ALA A 98 -5.44 -3.28 7.44
N ILE A 99 -4.77 -2.61 6.51
CA ILE A 99 -4.12 -3.27 5.36
C ILE A 99 -2.89 -4.06 5.84
N LEU A 100 -2.06 -3.47 6.70
CA LEU A 100 -0.91 -4.18 7.31
C LEU A 100 -1.35 -5.48 8.01
N ARG A 101 -2.50 -5.46 8.69
CA ARG A 101 -3.03 -6.63 9.42
C ARG A 101 -3.76 -7.64 8.54
N GLY A 102 -4.42 -7.18 7.48
CA GLY A 102 -5.39 -7.97 6.72
C GLY A 102 -4.92 -8.47 5.36
N PHE A 103 -3.92 -7.82 4.76
CA PHE A 103 -3.39 -8.23 3.46
C PHE A 103 -2.24 -9.22 3.62
N ASP A 104 -2.32 -10.32 2.87
CA ASP A 104 -1.32 -11.38 2.90
C ASP A 104 -1.22 -12.05 1.53
N VAL A 105 -0.12 -11.78 0.82
CA VAL A 105 0.21 -12.43 -0.45
C VAL A 105 1.65 -12.91 -0.38
N ALA A 106 1.86 -14.18 -0.70
CA ALA A 106 3.17 -14.81 -0.64
C ALA A 106 4.21 -14.03 -1.48
N GLY A 107 5.33 -13.68 -0.84
CA GLY A 107 6.42 -12.96 -1.48
C GLY A 107 6.23 -11.44 -1.59
N THR A 108 5.20 -10.87 -0.96
CA THR A 108 5.00 -9.41 -0.83
C THR A 108 5.07 -9.00 0.63
N ALA A 109 6.10 -8.24 1.02
CA ALA A 109 6.18 -7.63 2.34
C ALA A 109 5.24 -6.42 2.42
N VAL A 110 4.42 -6.32 3.47
CA VAL A 110 3.56 -5.15 3.70
C VAL A 110 4.23 -4.25 4.71
N VAL A 111 4.42 -2.98 4.35
CA VAL A 111 5.07 -1.97 5.18
C VAL A 111 4.11 -0.81 5.38
N LEU A 112 3.73 -0.57 6.62
CA LEU A 112 3.02 0.63 7.04
C LEU A 112 4.01 1.78 7.14
N ILE A 113 3.74 2.90 6.46
CA ILE A 113 4.52 4.13 6.52
C ILE A 113 3.71 5.17 7.29
N GLN A 114 4.36 5.89 8.22
CA GLN A 114 3.77 6.99 8.95
C GLN A 114 4.80 8.12 9.09
N ARG A 115 4.36 9.38 9.08
CA ARG A 115 5.23 10.53 9.35
C ARG A 115 5.69 10.51 10.80
N ALA A 116 6.97 10.84 11.05
CA ALA A 116 7.62 10.73 12.36
C ALA A 116 7.05 11.66 13.46
N ASP A 117 6.22 12.65 13.10
CA ASP A 117 5.50 13.55 14.02
C ASP A 117 4.27 12.90 14.68
N SER A 118 3.90 11.69 14.27
CA SER A 118 2.86 10.91 14.94
C SER A 118 3.36 10.42 16.32
N ASN A 119 2.50 10.34 17.34
CA ASN A 119 2.89 9.74 18.63
C ASN A 119 3.23 8.25 18.44
N PHE A 120 4.51 7.91 18.34
CA PHE A 120 4.94 6.52 18.20
C PHE A 120 5.14 5.83 19.54
N GLY A 121 4.89 4.52 19.54
CA GLY A 121 5.37 3.62 20.58
C GLY A 121 6.90 3.54 20.60
N PRO A 122 7.50 2.89 21.60
CA PRO A 122 8.96 2.87 21.77
C PRO A 122 9.70 2.34 20.54
N ASP A 123 10.85 2.92 20.22
CA ASP A 123 11.80 2.54 19.15
C ASP A 123 12.30 1.07 19.26
N ASP A 124 11.90 0.35 20.30
CA ASP A 124 12.39 -0.99 20.67
C ASP A 124 11.46 -2.14 20.21
N VAL A 125 10.54 -1.86 19.27
CA VAL A 125 9.70 -2.89 18.66
C VAL A 125 10.44 -3.46 17.43
N PRO A 126 10.75 -4.76 17.37
CA PRO A 126 11.55 -5.36 16.28
C PRO A 126 10.95 -5.22 14.87
N THR A 127 9.66 -4.88 14.80
CA THR A 127 8.90 -4.70 13.56
C THR A 127 8.54 -3.23 13.29
N CYS A 128 9.32 -2.33 13.87
CA CYS A 128 9.18 -0.88 13.77
C CYS A 128 10.57 -0.27 13.59
N ARG A 129 10.70 0.71 12.71
CA ARG A 129 11.95 1.45 12.55
C ARG A 129 11.69 2.87 12.13
N ARG A 130 12.43 3.80 12.71
CA ARG A 130 12.52 5.17 12.22
C ARG A 130 13.64 5.27 11.19
N ILE A 131 13.32 5.78 10.01
CA ILE A 131 14.26 5.93 8.90
C ILE A 131 14.14 7.33 8.29
N VAL A 132 15.22 7.81 7.69
CA VAL A 132 15.23 9.08 6.95
C VAL A 132 15.13 8.75 5.47
N THR A 133 14.12 9.32 4.81
CA THR A 133 13.86 9.17 3.38
C THR A 133 14.08 10.49 2.66
N ALA A 134 14.02 10.49 1.32
CA ALA A 134 14.01 11.74 0.56
C ALA A 134 12.82 12.66 0.94
N SER A 135 11.71 12.08 1.41
CA SER A 135 10.53 12.79 1.92
C SER A 135 10.64 13.27 3.39
N GLY A 136 11.79 13.07 4.03
CA GLY A 136 12.01 13.35 5.45
C GLY A 136 11.92 12.11 6.33
N GLU A 137 11.78 12.32 7.64
CA GLU A 137 11.76 11.24 8.61
C GLU A 137 10.40 10.54 8.67
N VAL A 138 10.42 9.22 8.55
CA VAL A 138 9.24 8.37 8.61
C VAL A 138 9.49 7.21 9.57
N VAL A 139 8.39 6.67 10.08
CA VAL A 139 8.40 5.40 10.80
C VAL A 139 7.76 4.35 9.90
N ILE A 140 8.49 3.25 9.73
CA ILE A 140 8.01 2.08 9.02
C ILE A 140 7.68 0.96 10.01
N ARG A 141 6.57 0.26 9.77
CA ARG A 141 6.14 -0.90 10.56
C ARG A 141 5.78 -2.06 9.65
N TRP A 142 6.04 -3.29 10.08
CA TRP A 142 5.75 -4.49 9.31
C TRP A 142 5.26 -5.63 10.22
N ARG A 143 4.86 -6.76 9.63
CA ARG A 143 4.55 -7.99 10.38
C ARG A 143 5.84 -8.79 10.63
N GLN A 144 5.93 -9.48 11.76
CA GLN A 144 7.17 -10.16 12.19
C GLN A 144 7.73 -11.12 11.13
N GLU A 145 6.85 -11.79 10.39
CA GLU A 145 7.18 -12.76 9.35
C GLU A 145 7.92 -12.13 8.16
N ALA A 146 7.79 -10.82 7.95
CA ALA A 146 8.41 -10.09 6.83
C ALA A 146 9.74 -9.40 7.22
N THR A 147 10.27 -9.65 8.41
CA THR A 147 11.42 -8.90 8.94
C THR A 147 12.67 -9.05 8.07
N ALA A 148 12.99 -10.25 7.61
CA ALA A 148 14.16 -10.48 6.79
C ALA A 148 14.08 -9.75 5.44
N GLU A 149 12.89 -9.74 4.84
CA GLU A 149 12.60 -9.07 3.57
C GLU A 149 12.66 -7.55 3.73
N VAL A 150 12.04 -7.00 4.76
CA VAL A 150 12.02 -5.55 5.01
C VAL A 150 13.41 -5.01 5.30
N GLU A 151 14.20 -5.70 6.12
CA GLU A 151 15.59 -5.30 6.42
C GLU A 151 16.46 -5.19 5.16
N GLN A 152 16.25 -6.06 4.17
CA GLN A 152 16.95 -6.00 2.87
C GLN A 152 16.46 -4.85 1.97
N LEU A 153 15.27 -4.31 2.24
CA LEU A 153 14.67 -3.23 1.46
C LEU A 153 15.00 -1.84 2.01
N ILE A 154 15.25 -1.71 3.32
CA ILE A 154 15.47 -0.42 4.01
C ILE A 154 16.43 0.51 3.27
N PRO A 155 17.64 0.10 2.84
CA PRO A 155 18.56 1.01 2.15
C PRO A 155 17.97 1.63 0.87
N ARG A 156 17.05 0.91 0.22
CA ARG A 156 16.35 1.38 -0.98
C ARG A 156 15.22 2.33 -0.61
N VAL A 157 14.46 2.01 0.44
CA VAL A 157 13.39 2.87 0.98
C VAL A 157 13.93 4.24 1.40
N GLU A 158 15.11 4.27 2.02
CA GLU A 158 15.79 5.51 2.41
C GLU A 158 16.17 6.40 1.21
N SER A 159 16.40 5.79 0.04
CA SER A 159 16.81 6.52 -1.17
C SER A 159 15.66 7.11 -1.99
N VAL A 160 14.41 6.86 -1.63
CA VAL A 160 13.24 7.24 -2.44
C VAL A 160 12.27 8.15 -1.71
N GLU A 161 11.48 8.90 -2.48
CA GLU A 161 10.38 9.71 -1.96
C GLU A 161 9.14 8.83 -1.76
N VAL A 162 9.01 8.25 -0.57
CA VAL A 162 7.96 7.26 -0.28
C VAL A 162 6.58 7.85 -0.02
N LEU A 163 6.50 9.14 0.37
CA LEU A 163 5.24 9.77 0.78
C LEU A 163 4.44 10.34 -0.40
N GLU A 164 5.12 10.97 -1.36
CA GLU A 164 4.49 11.63 -2.52
C GLU A 164 3.59 10.70 -3.35
N PRO A 165 3.94 9.40 -3.57
CA PRO A 165 3.07 8.49 -4.30
C PRO A 165 1.69 8.32 -3.67
N PHE A 166 1.57 8.34 -2.33
CA PHE A 166 0.27 8.26 -1.67
C PHE A 166 -0.58 9.50 -1.92
N GLU A 167 0.03 10.68 -1.94
CA GLU A 167 -0.65 11.95 -2.21
C GLU A 167 -1.20 11.98 -3.64
N ARG A 168 -0.40 11.55 -4.62
CA ARG A 168 -0.87 11.42 -6.01
C ARG A 168 -2.07 10.49 -6.13
N ILE A 169 -2.04 9.32 -5.47
CA ILE A 169 -3.16 8.37 -5.53
C ILE A 169 -4.42 9.01 -4.95
N ARG A 170 -4.34 9.72 -3.82
CA ARG A 170 -5.49 10.42 -3.23
C ARG A 170 -6.09 11.45 -4.18
N VAL A 171 -5.25 12.29 -4.79
CA VAL A 171 -5.69 13.29 -5.78
C VAL A 171 -6.40 12.61 -6.95
N LEU A 172 -5.84 11.52 -7.48
CA LEU A 172 -6.44 10.75 -8.56
C LEU A 172 -7.81 10.14 -8.18
N LEU A 173 -7.91 9.54 -7.00
CA LEU A 173 -9.17 8.97 -6.50
C LEU A 173 -10.24 10.06 -6.28
N ASP A 174 -9.84 11.25 -5.85
CA ASP A 174 -10.74 12.38 -5.71
C ASP A 174 -11.25 12.88 -7.07
N GLU A 175 -10.38 13.02 -8.07
CA GLU A 175 -10.76 13.40 -9.43
C GLU A 175 -11.69 12.38 -10.10
N LEU A 176 -11.43 11.08 -9.93
CA LEU A 176 -12.29 10.02 -10.47
C LEU A 176 -13.68 10.00 -9.82
N SER A 177 -13.79 10.45 -8.57
CA SER A 177 -15.07 10.51 -7.85
C SER A 177 -15.97 11.71 -8.21
N LYS A 178 -15.48 12.64 -9.05
CA LYS A 178 -16.22 13.83 -9.52
C LYS A 178 -16.95 13.61 -10.85
N LYS A 179 -16.63 12.53 -11.57
CA LYS A 179 -17.29 12.15 -12.82
C LYS A 179 -18.57 11.37 -12.52
#